data_AF-A0A4Q3ZMJ4-F1
#
_entry.id   AF-A0A4Q3ZMJ4-F1
#
_cell.length_a   1.000
_cell.length_b   1.000
_cell.length_c   1.000
_cell.angle_alpha   90.00
_cell.angle_beta   90.00
_cell.angle_gamma   90.00
#
_symmetry.space_group_name_H-M   'P 1'
#
loop_
_entity.id
_entity.type
_entity.pdbx_description
1 polymer ?
#
loop_
_entity_poly.entity_id
_entity_poly.type
_entity_poly.pdbx_seq_one_letter_code
_entity_poly.pdbx_strand_id
1 'polypeptide(L)'
;SVPLPHYDEITQSPKNGVLGGASLWTMTARNRTPAEYKGVAEFFRFISEVDQDLWWHKATGYVPITTAAYEKAKGEGYYTQNPGADAAILQLSRAEPTPNSAGFRLGGLVEIRNIIQEELEKGFQGQQGAAAALEAANRRGNVVLRNFERANKA
;
A
#
# COMPACT_ATOMS: atom_id res chain seq x y z
N SER A 1 -8.22 -19.02 0.15
CA SER A 1 -7.07 -18.11 0.32
C SER A 1 -6.88 -17.75 1.77
N VAL A 2 -5.63 -17.63 2.23
CA VAL A 2 -5.31 -17.44 3.65
C VAL A 2 -4.88 -15.98 3.88
N PRO A 3 -5.74 -15.13 4.47
CA PRO A 3 -5.38 -13.76 4.83
C PRO A 3 -4.32 -13.71 5.94
N LEU A 4 -3.71 -12.54 6.15
CA LEU A 4 -2.86 -12.29 7.33
C LEU A 4 -3.64 -12.61 8.64
N PRO A 5 -2.98 -13.27 9.60
CA PRO A 5 -3.54 -13.51 10.93
C PRO A 5 -3.67 -12.22 11.72
N HIS A 6 -4.46 -12.27 12.79
CA HIS A 6 -4.64 -11.19 13.75
C HIS A 6 -4.73 -11.79 15.16
N TYR A 7 -4.56 -10.95 16.18
CA TYR A 7 -4.72 -11.37 17.58
C TYR A 7 -6.18 -11.25 17.99
N ASP A 8 -6.86 -12.38 18.19
CA ASP A 8 -8.29 -12.44 18.53
C ASP A 8 -8.62 -11.68 19.83
N GLU A 9 -7.70 -11.73 20.80
CA GLU A 9 -7.82 -11.05 22.10
C GLU A 9 -7.81 -9.52 21.99
N ILE A 10 -7.22 -8.97 20.91
CA ILE A 10 -7.02 -7.53 20.71
C ILE A 10 -7.96 -7.00 19.62
N THR A 11 -8.17 -7.77 18.56
CA THR A 11 -8.89 -7.36 17.35
C THR A 11 -10.04 -8.31 17.09
N GLN A 12 -11.20 -8.01 17.67
CA GLN A 12 -12.43 -8.81 17.44
C GLN A 12 -12.95 -8.71 15.99
N SER A 13 -12.56 -7.66 15.27
CA SER A 13 -12.99 -7.43 13.89
C SER A 13 -11.81 -6.94 13.05
N PRO A 14 -11.15 -7.83 12.30
CA PRO A 14 -10.04 -7.48 11.42
C PRO A 14 -10.38 -6.34 10.48
N LYS A 15 -9.46 -5.39 10.35
CA LYS A 15 -9.58 -4.26 9.42
C LYS A 15 -9.07 -4.64 8.02
N ASN A 16 -9.20 -3.69 7.10
CA ASN A 16 -8.63 -3.80 5.77
C ASN A 16 -7.09 -3.87 5.81
N GLY A 17 -6.50 -4.51 4.80
CA GLY A 17 -5.08 -4.36 4.49
C GLY A 17 -4.77 -2.97 3.94
N VAL A 18 -3.48 -2.63 3.90
CA VAL A 18 -2.96 -1.41 3.26
C VAL A 18 -2.15 -1.81 2.03
N LEU A 19 -2.27 -1.06 0.93
CA LEU A 19 -1.49 -1.28 -0.28
C LEU A 19 -0.01 -0.88 -0.10
N GLY A 20 0.87 -1.66 -0.72
CA GLY A 20 2.26 -1.28 -1.01
C GLY A 20 2.42 -0.82 -2.46
N GLY A 21 3.57 -1.11 -3.05
CA GLY A 21 3.84 -0.83 -4.47
C GLY A 21 4.10 0.65 -4.74
N ALA A 22 3.62 1.11 -5.90
CA ALA A 22 3.82 2.47 -6.39
C ALA A 22 2.53 3.03 -6.99
N SER A 23 2.52 4.34 -7.24
CA SER A 23 1.46 5.02 -7.99
C SER A 23 2.07 5.89 -9.09
N LEU A 24 1.32 6.14 -10.15
CA LEU A 24 1.71 7.06 -11.21
C LEU A 24 1.27 8.48 -10.85
N TRP A 25 2.17 9.44 -10.98
CA TRP A 25 1.90 10.86 -10.74
C TRP A 25 2.14 11.67 -12.02
N THR A 26 1.22 12.57 -12.32
CA THR A 26 1.39 13.52 -13.43
C THR A 26 2.25 14.68 -12.99
N MET A 27 3.42 14.83 -13.63
CA MET A 27 4.33 15.94 -13.35
C MET A 27 3.78 17.26 -13.91
N THR A 28 3.88 18.33 -13.14
CA THR A 28 3.63 19.69 -13.63
C THR A 28 4.93 20.32 -14.09
N ALA A 29 4.91 21.03 -15.23
CA ALA A 29 6.02 21.88 -15.66
C ALA A 29 5.49 23.05 -16.50
N ARG A 30 6.24 24.16 -16.51
CA ARG A 30 5.81 25.44 -17.14
C ARG A 30 5.49 25.31 -18.63
N ASN A 31 6.09 24.35 -19.32
CA ASN A 31 5.95 24.12 -20.75
C ASN A 31 5.01 22.96 -21.12
N ARG A 32 4.26 22.40 -20.16
CA ARG A 32 3.29 21.33 -20.46
C ARG A 32 2.03 21.90 -21.08
N THR A 33 1.59 21.27 -22.15
CA THR A 33 0.43 21.67 -22.94
C THR A 33 -0.83 20.92 -22.52
N PRO A 34 -2.03 21.48 -22.75
CA PRO A 34 -3.28 20.76 -22.56
C PRO A 34 -3.36 19.44 -23.35
N ALA A 35 -2.74 19.36 -24.53
CA ALA A 35 -2.70 18.16 -25.35
C ALA A 35 -1.87 17.04 -24.68
N GLU A 36 -0.74 17.37 -24.05
CA GLU A 36 0.04 16.39 -23.28
C GLU A 36 -0.76 15.87 -22.08
N TYR A 37 -1.42 16.75 -21.32
CA TYR A 37 -2.26 16.31 -20.20
C TYR A 37 -3.45 15.46 -20.66
N LYS A 38 -4.04 15.76 -21.83
CA LYS A 38 -5.03 14.88 -22.45
C LYS A 38 -4.44 13.51 -22.77
N GLY A 39 -3.22 13.44 -23.30
CA GLY A 39 -2.53 12.17 -23.54
C GLY A 39 -2.29 11.37 -22.25
N VAL A 40 -1.86 12.02 -21.16
CA VAL A 40 -1.71 11.37 -19.85
C VAL A 40 -3.06 10.85 -19.32
N ALA A 41 -4.13 11.63 -19.46
CA ALA A 41 -5.47 11.21 -19.06
C ALA A 41 -5.98 10.00 -19.86
N GLU A 42 -5.78 9.99 -21.19
CA GLU A 42 -6.11 8.84 -22.04
C GLU A 42 -5.30 7.60 -21.67
N PHE A 43 -4.02 7.77 -21.30
CA PHE A 43 -3.20 6.66 -20.82
C PHE A 43 -3.72 6.10 -19.49
N PHE A 44 -4.05 6.95 -18.52
CA PHE A 44 -4.66 6.50 -17.26
C PHE A 44 -6.02 5.82 -17.48
N ARG A 45 -6.81 6.31 -18.44
CA ARG A 45 -8.05 5.64 -18.85
C ARG A 45 -7.77 4.25 -19.40
N PHE A 46 -6.84 4.13 -20.34
CA PHE A 46 -6.47 2.85 -20.98
C PHE A 46 -6.00 1.81 -19.95
N ILE A 47 -5.04 2.14 -19.09
CA ILE A 47 -4.52 1.18 -18.10
C ILE A 47 -5.55 0.79 -17.03
N SER A 48 -6.62 1.57 -16.87
CA SER A 48 -7.74 1.28 -15.96
C SER A 48 -8.90 0.55 -16.65
N GLU A 49 -8.82 0.28 -17.96
CA GLU A 49 -9.78 -0.58 -18.65
C GLU A 49 -9.70 -2.00 -18.07
N VAL A 50 -10.86 -2.65 -17.92
CA VAL A 50 -11.01 -3.95 -17.25
C VAL A 50 -10.03 -4.99 -17.81
N ASP A 51 -9.86 -5.02 -19.13
CA ASP A 51 -9.02 -6.01 -19.80
C ASP A 51 -7.52 -5.74 -19.59
N GLN A 52 -7.12 -4.47 -19.52
CA GLN A 52 -5.73 -4.08 -19.27
C GLN A 52 -5.34 -4.32 -17.82
N ASP A 53 -6.21 -3.94 -16.88
CA ASP A 53 -6.04 -4.20 -15.45
C ASP A 53 -6.00 -5.71 -15.16
N LEU A 54 -6.92 -6.48 -15.75
CA LEU A 54 -6.93 -7.94 -15.64
C LEU A 54 -5.66 -8.57 -16.22
N TRP A 55 -5.23 -8.13 -17.41
CA TRP A 55 -3.99 -8.63 -18.02
C TRP A 55 -2.80 -8.34 -17.12
N TRP A 56 -2.69 -7.12 -16.57
CA TRP A 56 -1.62 -6.75 -15.66
C TRP A 56 -1.63 -7.60 -14.38
N HIS A 57 -2.80 -7.79 -13.77
CA HIS A 57 -2.97 -8.65 -12.59
C HIS A 57 -2.45 -10.07 -12.86
N LYS A 58 -2.87 -10.68 -13.97
CA LYS A 58 -2.45 -12.04 -14.33
C LYS A 58 -0.98 -12.14 -14.69
N ALA A 59 -0.44 -11.15 -15.40
CA ALA A 59 0.94 -11.17 -15.87
C ALA A 59 1.96 -10.91 -14.75
N THR A 60 1.57 -10.15 -13.73
CA THR A 60 2.53 -9.64 -12.73
C THR A 60 2.26 -10.12 -11.29
N GLY A 61 1.04 -10.55 -11.00
CA GLY A 61 0.60 -10.85 -9.64
C GLY A 61 0.25 -9.63 -8.79
N TYR A 62 0.39 -8.39 -9.30
CA TYR A 62 -0.16 -7.21 -8.63
C TYR A 62 -1.68 -7.33 -8.48
N VAL A 63 -2.25 -6.74 -7.43
CA VAL A 63 -3.71 -6.70 -7.24
C VAL A 63 -4.37 -5.92 -8.39
N PRO A 64 -5.55 -6.36 -8.88
CA PRO A 64 -6.31 -5.55 -9.82
C PRO A 64 -6.71 -4.24 -9.15
N ILE A 65 -6.61 -3.12 -9.88
CA ILE A 65 -6.91 -1.79 -9.35
C ILE A 65 -8.40 -1.45 -9.41
N THR A 66 -9.19 -2.24 -10.14
CA THR A 66 -10.65 -2.10 -10.25
C THR A 66 -11.40 -3.34 -9.76
N THR A 67 -12.58 -3.15 -9.16
CA THR A 67 -13.48 -4.26 -8.79
C THR A 67 -13.93 -5.05 -10.02
N ALA A 68 -14.10 -4.39 -11.17
CA ALA A 68 -14.53 -5.04 -12.40
C ALA A 68 -13.49 -6.06 -12.92
N ALA A 69 -12.19 -5.73 -12.86
CA ALA A 69 -11.14 -6.68 -13.25
C ALA A 69 -11.06 -7.87 -12.28
N TYR A 70 -11.23 -7.65 -10.97
CA TYR A 70 -11.33 -8.73 -9.99
C TYR A 70 -12.51 -9.68 -10.28
N GLU A 71 -13.71 -9.14 -10.49
CA GLU A 71 -14.89 -9.97 -10.79
C GLU A 71 -14.74 -10.70 -12.12
N LYS A 72 -14.12 -10.07 -13.13
CA LYS A 72 -13.79 -10.73 -14.39
C LYS A 72 -12.80 -11.88 -14.20
N ALA A 73 -11.72 -11.67 -13.44
CA ALA A 73 -10.75 -12.71 -13.10
C ALA A 73 -11.42 -13.91 -12.41
N LYS A 74 -12.31 -13.63 -11.46
CA LYS A 74 -13.10 -14.64 -10.75
C LYS A 74 -14.03 -15.40 -11.69
N GLY A 75 -14.76 -14.69 -12.56
CA GLY A 75 -15.66 -15.29 -13.56
C GLY A 75 -14.95 -16.17 -14.58
N GLU A 76 -13.71 -15.82 -14.95
CA GLU A 76 -12.85 -16.65 -15.82
C GLU A 76 -12.18 -17.83 -15.10
N GLY A 77 -12.45 -18.02 -13.80
CA GLY A 77 -11.90 -19.12 -13.00
C GLY A 77 -10.42 -18.96 -12.64
N TYR A 78 -9.84 -17.76 -12.81
CA TYR A 78 -8.41 -17.51 -12.58
C TYR A 78 -7.96 -17.92 -11.17
N TYR A 79 -8.74 -17.59 -10.14
CA TYR A 79 -8.42 -17.90 -8.75
C TYR A 79 -8.60 -19.38 -8.38
N THR A 80 -9.40 -20.12 -9.15
CA THR A 80 -9.49 -21.59 -9.00
C THR A 80 -8.25 -22.25 -9.59
N GLN A 81 -7.78 -21.76 -10.74
CA GLN A 81 -6.58 -22.25 -11.41
C GLN A 81 -5.29 -21.82 -10.70
N ASN A 82 -5.33 -20.68 -9.99
CA ASN A 82 -4.20 -20.10 -9.27
C ASN A 82 -4.60 -19.84 -7.80
N PRO A 83 -4.68 -20.91 -6.97
CA PRO A 83 -5.10 -20.77 -5.58
C PRO A 83 -4.24 -19.78 -4.81
N GLY A 84 -4.87 -18.81 -4.14
CA GLY A 84 -4.19 -17.77 -3.36
C GLY A 84 -3.96 -16.46 -4.11
N ALA A 85 -4.13 -16.40 -5.43
CA ALA A 85 -3.94 -15.16 -6.21
C ALA A 85 -4.97 -14.06 -5.86
N ASP A 86 -6.08 -14.40 -5.19
CA ASP A 86 -7.07 -13.47 -4.63
C ASP A 86 -6.82 -13.11 -3.15
N ALA A 87 -5.81 -13.70 -2.49
CA ALA A 87 -5.60 -13.47 -1.05
C ALA A 87 -5.41 -11.98 -0.71
N ALA A 88 -4.63 -11.28 -1.54
CA ALA A 88 -4.33 -9.87 -1.34
C ALA A 88 -5.57 -8.99 -1.51
N ILE A 89 -6.38 -9.19 -2.57
CA ILE A 89 -7.59 -8.38 -2.79
C ILE A 89 -8.65 -8.66 -1.71
N LEU A 90 -8.83 -9.92 -1.31
CA LEU A 90 -9.71 -10.27 -0.17
C LEU A 90 -9.27 -9.61 1.13
N GLN A 91 -7.95 -9.49 1.35
CA GLN A 91 -7.42 -8.80 2.52
C GLN A 91 -7.60 -7.28 2.44
N LEU A 92 -7.39 -6.67 1.27
CA LEU A 92 -7.61 -5.24 1.06
C LEU A 92 -9.08 -4.86 1.22
N SER A 93 -10.00 -5.71 0.76
CA SER A 93 -11.45 -5.47 0.80
C SER A 93 -12.14 -6.03 2.05
N ARG A 94 -11.39 -6.46 3.07
CA ARG A 94 -11.93 -7.15 4.26
C ARG A 94 -12.89 -6.29 5.09
N ALA A 95 -12.68 -4.98 5.10
CA ALA A 95 -13.49 -4.02 5.83
C ALA A 95 -13.44 -2.66 5.12
N GLU A 96 -14.40 -1.79 5.42
CA GLU A 96 -14.34 -0.40 4.96
C GLU A 96 -13.16 0.34 5.59
N PRO A 97 -12.31 1.03 4.79
CA PRO A 97 -11.21 1.81 5.33
C PRO A 97 -11.68 2.95 6.24
N THR A 98 -10.97 3.14 7.35
CA THR A 98 -11.11 4.30 8.24
C THR A 98 -10.05 5.35 7.88
N PRO A 99 -10.13 6.59 8.41
CA PRO A 99 -9.07 7.58 8.23
C PRO A 99 -7.67 7.08 8.63
N ASN A 100 -7.59 6.14 9.58
CA ASN A 100 -6.34 5.57 10.08
C ASN A 100 -5.94 4.24 9.42
N SER A 101 -6.77 3.69 8.52
CA SER A 101 -6.48 2.43 7.81
C SER A 101 -6.49 2.55 6.29
N ALA A 102 -6.75 3.74 5.73
CA ALA A 102 -6.66 4.01 4.30
C ALA A 102 -5.21 4.03 3.75
N GLY A 103 -4.22 4.05 4.63
CA GLY A 103 -2.80 4.03 4.29
C GLY A 103 -1.97 5.00 5.12
N PHE A 104 -0.67 5.05 4.85
CA PHE A 104 0.28 5.89 5.58
C PHE A 104 0.70 7.09 4.72
N ARG A 105 0.45 8.31 5.23
CA ARG A 105 0.88 9.57 4.56
C ARG A 105 1.83 10.34 5.47
N LEU A 106 3.08 9.88 5.49
CA LEU A 106 4.14 10.42 6.33
C LEU A 106 5.29 10.92 5.46
N GLY A 107 5.71 12.16 5.66
CA GLY A 107 6.93 12.67 5.06
C GLY A 107 8.16 11.95 5.63
N GLY A 108 9.08 11.53 4.76
CA GLY A 108 10.24 10.73 5.17
C GLY A 108 9.92 9.27 5.52
N LEU A 109 8.78 8.71 5.07
CA LEU A 109 8.38 7.33 5.39
C LEU A 109 9.45 6.27 5.06
N VAL A 110 10.26 6.47 4.01
CA VAL A 110 11.36 5.55 3.68
C VAL A 110 12.40 5.49 4.80
N GLU A 111 12.81 6.64 5.32
CA GLU A 111 13.75 6.72 6.46
C GLU A 111 13.10 6.16 7.73
N ILE A 112 11.82 6.47 7.99
CA ILE A 112 11.08 5.94 9.13
C ILE A 112 11.00 4.41 9.08
N ARG A 113 10.83 3.81 7.89
CA ARG A 113 10.84 2.35 7.72
C ARG A 113 12.20 1.73 8.06
N ASN A 114 13.30 2.36 7.64
CA ASN A 114 14.65 1.91 8.02
C ASN A 114 14.83 1.98 9.54
N ILE A 115 14.41 3.07 10.18
CA ILE A 115 14.42 3.22 11.64
C ILE A 115 13.64 2.10 12.33
N ILE A 116 12.42 1.81 11.87
CA ILE A 116 11.60 0.72 12.41
C ILE A 116 12.33 -0.61 12.27
N GLN A 117 12.88 -0.90 11.09
CA GLN A 117 13.60 -2.13 10.82
C GLN A 117 14.82 -2.31 11.74
N GLU A 118 15.65 -1.28 11.89
CA GLU A 118 16.82 -1.32 12.77
C GLU A 118 16.46 -1.63 14.23
N GLU A 119 15.39 -0.99 14.76
CA GLU A 119 15.00 -1.22 16.15
C GLU A 119 14.38 -2.61 16.35
N LEU A 120 13.62 -3.11 15.38
CA LEU A 120 13.10 -4.47 15.40
C LEU A 120 14.23 -5.51 15.30
N GLU A 121 15.22 -5.30 14.44
CA GLU A 121 16.37 -6.21 14.30
C GLU A 121 17.18 -6.33 15.59
N LYS A 122 17.46 -5.21 16.28
CA LYS A 122 18.06 -5.25 17.62
C LYS A 122 17.20 -6.04 18.62
N GLY A 123 15.88 -5.88 18.53
CA GLY A 123 14.92 -6.65 19.35
C GLY A 123 15.02 -8.15 19.09
N PHE A 124 15.04 -8.57 17.82
CA PHE A 124 15.19 -9.98 17.43
C PHE A 124 16.55 -10.56 17.81
N GLN A 125 17.60 -9.72 17.89
CA GLN A 125 18.93 -10.10 18.36
C GLN A 125 19.06 -10.11 19.90
N GLY A 126 17.97 -9.84 20.64
CA GLY A 126 17.97 -9.82 22.10
C GLY A 126 18.67 -8.63 22.73
N GLN A 127 18.99 -7.59 21.94
CA GLN A 127 19.69 -6.39 22.43
C GLN A 127 18.75 -5.39 23.12
N GLN A 128 17.44 -5.52 22.90
CA GLN A 128 16.41 -4.74 23.58
C GLN A 128 15.09 -5.49 23.62
N GLY A 129 14.22 -5.14 24.58
CA GLY A 129 12.85 -5.65 24.64
C GLY A 129 11.92 -5.03 23.60
N ALA A 130 10.80 -5.69 23.31
CA ALA A 130 9.82 -5.22 22.32
C ALA A 130 9.30 -3.80 22.60
N ALA A 131 8.95 -3.48 23.85
CA ALA A 131 8.49 -2.15 24.25
C ALA A 131 9.56 -1.07 23.96
N ALA A 132 10.81 -1.33 24.35
CA ALA A 132 11.93 -0.41 24.13
C ALA A 132 12.21 -0.19 22.63
N ALA A 133 12.12 -1.25 21.81
CA ALA A 133 12.27 -1.14 20.36
C ALA A 133 11.21 -0.22 19.73
N LEU A 134 9.94 -0.39 20.12
CA LEU A 134 8.84 0.43 19.61
C LEU A 134 8.93 1.89 20.07
N GLU A 135 9.31 2.13 21.33
CA GLU A 135 9.54 3.47 21.87
C GLU A 135 10.69 4.18 21.15
N ALA A 136 11.80 3.48 20.92
CA ALA A 136 12.95 3.99 20.18
C ALA A 136 12.59 4.34 18.74
N ALA A 137 11.87 3.46 18.04
CA ALA A 137 11.41 3.69 16.68
C ALA A 137 10.46 4.90 16.61
N ASN A 138 9.52 5.02 17.55
CA ASN A 138 8.61 6.16 17.64
C ASN A 138 9.35 7.48 17.89
N ARG A 139 10.30 7.50 18.85
CA ARG A 139 11.10 8.69 19.15
C ARG A 139 11.92 9.14 17.94
N ARG A 140 12.65 8.21 17.30
CA ARG A 140 13.48 8.48 16.12
C ARG A 140 12.64 8.88 14.91
N GLY A 141 11.54 8.17 14.64
CA GLY A 141 10.62 8.49 13.55
C GLY A 141 9.98 9.87 13.69
N ASN A 142 9.61 10.28 14.91
CA ASN A 142 9.07 11.62 15.15
C ASN A 142 10.07 12.74 14.86
N VAL A 143 11.39 12.50 15.02
CA VAL A 143 12.41 13.46 14.59
C VAL A 143 12.33 13.67 13.07
N VAL A 144 12.22 12.59 12.29
CA VAL A 144 12.05 12.65 10.82
C VAL A 144 10.79 13.44 10.45
N LEU A 145 9.67 13.16 11.11
CA LEU A 145 8.42 13.87 10.87
C LEU A 145 8.53 15.37 11.17
N ARG A 146 9.18 15.75 12.28
CA ARG A 146 9.41 17.16 12.62
C ARG A 146 10.38 17.83 11.64
N ASN A 147 11.38 17.12 11.14
CA ASN A 147 12.28 17.62 10.10
C ASN A 147 11.51 17.89 8.80
N PHE A 148 10.70 16.93 8.36
CA PHE A 148 9.86 17.07 7.17
C PHE A 148 8.87 18.23 7.32
N GLU A 149 8.21 18.35 8.48
CA GLU A 149 7.32 19.47 8.76
C GLU A 149 8.06 20.80 8.62
N ARG A 150 9.22 20.97 9.28
CA ARG A 150 10.00 22.22 9.20
C ARG A 150 10.45 22.55 7.78
N ALA A 151 10.86 21.54 7.00
CA ALA A 151 11.32 21.74 5.62
C ALA A 151 10.19 22.15 4.66
N ASN A 152 8.92 21.90 5.03
CA ASN A 152 7.75 22.17 4.18
C ASN A 152 6.77 23.14 4.84
N LYS A 153 7.20 23.90 5.87
CA LYS A 153 6.41 25.03 6.36
C LYS A 153 6.39 26.11 5.27
N ALA A 154 5.19 26.52 4.89
CA ALA A 154 4.95 27.65 4.02
C ALA A 154 5.34 28.97 4.70
#